data_AF-A0A2W4U7A4-F1
#
_entry.id   AF-A0A2W4U7A4-F1
#
_cell.length_a   1.000
_cell.length_b   1.000
_cell.length_c   1.000
_cell.angle_alpha   90.00
_cell.angle_beta   90.00
_cell.angle_gamma   90.00
#
_symmetry.space_group_name_H-M   'P 1'
#
loop_
_entity.id
_entity.type
_entity.pdbx_description
1 polymer ?
#
loop_
_entity_poly.entity_id
_entity_poly.type
_entity_poly.pdbx_seq_one_letter_code
_entity_poly.pdbx_strand_id
1 'polypeptide(L)'
;MKTLPPFVQCLIKWPLLLCTAWLAGCASAPPANSVAVVAVLRTVNPGDLEGQHAQTRQDRQALRDAGVDSTAVAAGRVVRVACAMMTDGTWGGLGILPSGAQAAPGSVWRLRVAEVGGNDQTAVNALIDPLPNLTWSGKSAYTFVPNWRELGRWSNIDPVELPKDQRGHYHVVFSHFLVSCRP
;
A
#
# COMPACT_ATOMS: atom_id res chain seq x y z
N MET A 1 42.22 -56.99 23.67
CA MET A 1 42.96 -56.63 22.44
C MET A 1 42.24 -57.17 21.22
N LYS A 2 41.61 -56.30 20.44
CA LYS A 2 41.31 -56.45 19.01
C LYS A 2 40.91 -55.05 18.51
N THR A 3 41.72 -54.55 17.58
CA THR A 3 41.82 -53.19 17.06
C THR A 3 40.76 -52.91 15.99
N LEU A 4 40.20 -51.70 16.01
CA LEU A 4 39.34 -51.13 14.95
C LEU A 4 40.17 -50.70 13.72
N PRO A 5 39.60 -50.74 12.50
CA PRO A 5 40.12 -49.99 11.37
C PRO A 5 39.42 -48.62 11.21
N PRO A 6 40.07 -47.62 10.57
CA PRO A 6 39.60 -46.25 10.45
C PRO A 6 38.91 -45.96 9.10
N PHE A 7 38.35 -44.75 8.97
CA PHE A 7 37.75 -44.12 7.78
C PHE A 7 36.31 -44.52 7.45
N VAL A 8 35.34 -43.66 7.83
CA VAL A 8 34.66 -42.74 6.89
C VAL A 8 34.25 -41.50 7.69
N GLN A 9 35.03 -40.43 7.54
CA GLN A 9 34.51 -39.07 7.71
C GLN A 9 33.68 -38.76 6.47
N CYS A 10 32.36 -38.56 6.64
CA CYS A 10 31.61 -37.77 5.68
C CYS A 10 30.71 -36.80 6.45
N LEU A 11 31.26 -35.60 6.59
CA LEU A 11 30.59 -34.32 6.73
C LEU A 11 29.15 -34.33 6.19
N ILE A 12 28.17 -34.20 7.09
CA ILE A 12 26.95 -33.42 6.79
C ILE A 12 26.67 -32.56 8.02
N LYS A 13 27.44 -31.48 8.14
CA LYS A 13 27.03 -30.28 8.86
C LYS A 13 25.94 -29.61 8.00
N TRP A 14 24.75 -29.49 8.57
CA TRP A 14 23.63 -28.55 8.33
C TRP A 14 23.64 -27.68 7.05
N PRO A 15 22.48 -27.51 6.40
CA PRO A 15 21.56 -26.49 6.90
C PRO A 15 20.08 -26.90 6.87
N LEU A 16 19.51 -27.06 8.06
CA LEU A 16 18.08 -26.94 8.35
C LEU A 16 17.73 -25.43 8.38
N LEU A 17 17.92 -24.75 7.26
CA LEU A 17 17.87 -23.28 7.16
C LEU A 17 17.22 -22.82 5.84
N LEU A 18 16.23 -23.57 5.34
CA LEU A 18 15.54 -23.25 4.07
C LEU A 18 14.01 -23.19 4.14
N CYS A 19 13.37 -23.40 5.29
CA CYS A 19 11.90 -23.45 5.37
C CYS A 19 11.21 -22.22 5.99
N THR A 20 11.93 -21.20 6.46
CA THR A 20 11.32 -20.01 7.09
C THR A 20 11.04 -18.84 6.14
N ALA A 21 11.46 -18.92 4.87
CA ALA A 21 11.28 -17.83 3.90
C ALA A 21 9.89 -17.80 3.22
N TRP A 22 9.00 -18.76 3.52
CA TRP A 22 7.72 -18.94 2.79
C TRP A 22 6.47 -18.65 3.64
N LEU A 23 6.60 -17.93 4.76
CA LEU A 23 5.46 -17.50 5.59
C LEU A 23 5.18 -15.99 5.53
N ALA A 24 5.90 -15.22 4.71
CA ALA A 24 5.64 -13.78 4.51
C ALA A 24 4.56 -13.51 3.44
N GLY A 25 3.58 -14.40 3.30
CA GLY A 25 2.72 -14.53 2.12
C GLY A 25 1.23 -14.36 2.35
N CYS A 26 0.80 -13.54 3.31
CA CYS A 26 -0.60 -13.08 3.41
C CYS A 26 -0.60 -11.67 4.04
N ALA A 27 -1.13 -10.67 3.33
CA ALA A 27 -1.37 -9.30 3.83
C ALA A 27 -0.16 -8.40 4.17
N SER A 28 1.04 -8.65 3.66
CA SER A 28 2.19 -7.82 4.06
C SER A 28 2.18 -6.46 3.34
N ALA A 29 2.31 -5.37 4.09
CA ALA A 29 2.66 -4.05 3.58
C ALA A 29 3.87 -4.12 2.62
N PRO A 30 4.06 -3.14 1.72
CA PRO A 30 5.28 -3.04 0.94
C PRO A 30 6.53 -3.12 1.83
N PRO A 31 7.57 -3.91 1.46
CA PRO A 31 8.74 -4.03 2.30
C PRO A 31 9.54 -2.72 2.26
N ALA A 32 10.30 -2.44 3.32
CA ALA A 32 11.24 -1.34 3.31
C ALA A 32 12.24 -1.49 2.14
N ASN A 33 12.69 -0.36 1.61
CA ASN A 33 13.57 -0.24 0.44
C ASN A 33 12.97 -0.80 -0.87
N SER A 34 11.64 -0.87 -0.99
CA SER A 34 10.96 -1.26 -2.23
C SER A 34 10.33 -0.07 -2.96
N VAL A 35 9.72 -0.37 -4.11
CA VAL A 35 8.79 0.54 -4.78
C VAL A 35 7.39 -0.03 -4.65
N ALA A 36 6.45 0.81 -4.22
CA ALA A 36 5.02 0.50 -4.18
C ALA A 36 4.27 1.33 -5.24
N VAL A 37 3.16 0.80 -5.72
CA VAL A 37 2.19 1.58 -6.51
C VAL A 37 1.09 2.07 -5.58
N VAL A 38 0.86 3.39 -5.57
CA VAL A 38 -0.09 4.03 -4.67
C VAL A 38 -1.03 4.97 -5.40
N ALA A 39 -2.25 5.06 -4.89
CA ALA A 39 -3.22 6.07 -5.26
C ALA A 39 -3.05 7.31 -4.38
N VAL A 40 -3.13 8.50 -4.98
CA VAL A 40 -3.26 9.76 -4.25
C VAL A 40 -4.71 9.94 -3.84
N LEU A 41 -4.95 9.96 -2.52
CA LEU A 41 -6.28 10.16 -1.95
C LEU A 41 -6.66 11.64 -1.95
N ARG A 42 -5.76 12.49 -1.46
CA ARG A 42 -5.90 13.95 -1.40
C ARG A 42 -4.57 14.63 -1.09
N THR A 43 -4.48 15.91 -1.43
CA THR A 43 -3.40 16.78 -0.94
C THR A 43 -3.62 17.13 0.54
N VAL A 44 -2.53 17.17 1.30
CA VAL A 44 -2.50 17.64 2.68
C VAL A 44 -2.22 19.14 2.67
N ASN A 45 -3.15 19.91 3.22
CA ASN A 45 -3.03 21.35 3.35
C ASN A 45 -2.60 21.73 4.77
N PRO A 46 -2.07 22.95 5.01
CA PRO A 46 -1.69 23.40 6.35
C PRO A 46 -2.80 23.24 7.39
N GLY A 47 -4.05 23.57 7.03
CA GLY A 47 -5.21 23.41 7.91
C GLY A 47 -5.50 21.97 8.35
N ASP A 48 -5.10 20.96 7.57
CA ASP A 48 -5.24 19.55 7.97
C ASP A 48 -4.33 19.19 9.16
N LEU A 49 -3.29 19.99 9.39
CA LEU A 49 -2.26 19.78 10.41
C LEU A 49 -2.50 20.60 11.68
N GLU A 50 -3.46 21.51 11.70
CA GLU A 50 -3.71 22.41 12.84
C GLU A 50 -4.47 21.74 13.99
N GLY A 51 -5.23 20.68 13.70
CA GLY A 51 -6.06 19.96 14.65
C GLY A 51 -5.31 19.23 15.77
N GLN A 52 -6.07 18.87 16.82
CA GLN A 52 -5.59 18.12 17.99
C GLN A 52 -6.00 16.65 17.98
N HIS A 53 -6.48 16.11 16.86
CA HIS A 53 -6.75 14.68 16.75
C HIS A 53 -5.45 13.87 16.77
N ALA A 54 -5.51 12.63 17.26
CA ALA A 54 -4.33 11.76 17.36
C ALA A 54 -3.60 11.62 16.03
N GLN A 55 -4.33 11.35 14.95
CA GLN A 55 -3.79 11.26 13.59
C GLN A 55 -3.10 12.56 13.15
N THR A 56 -3.70 13.72 13.42
CA THR A 56 -3.11 15.02 13.07
C THR A 56 -1.79 15.26 13.80
N ARG A 57 -1.69 14.83 15.06
CA ARG A 57 -0.42 14.90 15.81
C ARG A 57 0.62 13.94 15.25
N GLN A 58 0.23 12.71 14.91
CA GLN A 58 1.11 11.71 14.29
C GLN A 58 1.63 12.19 12.94
N ASP A 59 0.76 12.73 12.07
CA ASP A 59 1.16 13.23 10.75
C ASP A 59 2.11 14.41 10.86
N ARG A 60 1.84 15.36 11.77
CA ARG A 60 2.77 16.48 12.05
C ARG A 60 4.12 15.99 12.56
N GLN A 61 4.11 15.00 13.44
CA GLN A 61 5.35 14.44 13.99
C GLN A 61 6.15 13.73 12.91
N ALA A 62 5.50 12.86 12.12
CA ALA A 62 6.14 12.13 11.04
C ALA A 62 6.72 13.05 9.97
N LEU A 63 6.01 14.13 9.60
CA LEU A 63 6.55 15.14 8.67
C LEU A 63 7.79 15.85 9.23
N ARG A 64 7.79 16.19 10.53
CA ARG A 64 8.97 16.78 11.18
C ARG A 64 10.15 15.82 11.21
N ASP A 65 9.91 14.55 11.56
CA ASP A 65 10.96 13.53 11.64
C ASP A 65 11.56 13.22 10.27
N ALA A 66 10.74 13.29 9.21
CA ALA A 66 11.18 13.18 7.82
C ALA A 66 11.85 14.46 7.27
N GLY A 67 11.99 15.52 8.08
CA GLY A 67 12.60 16.79 7.65
C GLY A 67 11.77 17.57 6.63
N VAL A 68 10.45 17.32 6.56
CA VAL A 68 9.54 18.00 5.63
C VAL A 68 9.12 19.34 6.21
N ASP A 69 9.58 20.43 5.59
CA ASP A 69 9.21 21.77 5.98
C ASP A 69 7.75 22.12 5.61
N SER A 70 7.16 23.00 6.41
CA SER A 70 5.87 23.65 6.20
C SER A 70 5.70 24.26 4.80
N THR A 71 6.78 24.74 4.17
CA THR A 71 6.75 25.26 2.79
C THR A 71 6.40 24.17 1.77
N ALA A 72 6.82 22.91 1.98
CA ALA A 72 6.45 21.80 1.12
C ALA A 72 4.95 21.47 1.24
N VAL A 73 4.40 21.56 2.45
CA VAL A 73 2.95 21.39 2.70
C VAL A 73 2.18 22.54 2.02
N ALA A 74 2.60 23.79 2.23
CA ALA A 74 1.97 24.96 1.62
C ALA A 74 2.03 24.95 0.08
N ALA A 75 3.09 24.36 -0.50
CA ALA A 75 3.23 24.16 -1.94
C ALA A 75 2.39 22.98 -2.50
N GLY A 76 1.62 22.30 -1.65
CA GLY A 76 0.78 21.16 -2.05
C GLY A 76 1.58 19.88 -2.40
N ARG A 77 2.82 19.76 -1.92
CA ARG A 77 3.69 18.62 -2.24
C ARG A 77 3.45 17.40 -1.35
N VAL A 78 2.74 17.55 -0.24
CA VAL A 78 2.43 16.45 0.66
C VAL A 78 1.04 15.92 0.34
N VAL A 79 0.93 14.62 0.09
CA VAL A 79 -0.32 13.95 -0.27
C VAL A 79 -0.58 12.75 0.64
N ARG A 80 -1.85 12.46 0.93
CA ARG A 80 -2.24 11.16 1.50
C ARG A 80 -2.29 10.14 0.39
N VAL A 81 -1.71 8.97 0.64
CA VAL A 81 -1.62 7.88 -0.32
C VAL A 81 -2.10 6.57 0.29
N ALA A 82 -2.62 5.69 -0.56
CA ALA A 82 -2.96 4.33 -0.17
C ALA A 82 -2.86 3.35 -1.35
N CYS A 83 -2.72 2.08 -1.02
CA CYS A 83 -2.85 0.96 -1.95
C CYS A 83 -3.39 -0.28 -1.22
N ALA A 84 -3.91 -1.22 -1.99
CA ALA A 84 -4.42 -2.47 -1.46
C ALA A 84 -3.27 -3.46 -1.28
N MET A 85 -3.17 -4.03 -0.08
CA MET A 85 -2.27 -5.16 0.19
C MET A 85 -2.89 -6.48 -0.30
N MET A 86 -4.23 -6.57 -0.22
CA MET A 86 -5.08 -7.68 -0.64
C MET A 86 -6.55 -7.22 -0.63
N THR A 87 -7.53 -8.14 -0.70
CA THR A 87 -8.97 -7.82 -0.83
C THR A 87 -9.67 -7.27 0.43
N ASP A 88 -8.98 -7.21 1.57
CA ASP A 88 -9.52 -6.70 2.83
C ASP A 88 -8.55 -5.77 3.57
N GLY A 89 -7.37 -5.54 2.99
CA GLY A 89 -6.29 -4.79 3.62
C GLY A 89 -5.82 -3.60 2.79
N THR A 90 -5.69 -2.45 3.45
CA THR A 90 -5.11 -1.23 2.89
C THR A 90 -3.81 -0.89 3.60
N TRP A 91 -2.81 -0.47 2.84
CA TRP A 91 -1.64 0.22 3.35
C TRP A 91 -1.66 1.68 2.88
N GLY A 92 -1.19 2.60 3.72
CA GLY A 92 -1.17 4.01 3.37
C GLY A 92 -0.29 4.85 4.29
N GLY A 93 -0.17 6.12 3.94
CA GLY A 93 0.67 7.07 4.65
C GLY A 93 0.70 8.42 3.96
N LEU A 94 1.80 9.16 4.15
CA LEU A 94 2.07 10.42 3.49
C LEU A 94 3.11 10.22 2.38
N GLY A 95 2.83 10.82 1.24
CA GLY A 95 3.74 10.88 0.10
C GLY A 95 4.24 12.31 -0.11
N ILE A 96 5.52 12.48 -0.40
CA ILE A 96 6.13 13.74 -0.82
C ILE A 96 6.36 13.72 -2.34
N LEU A 97 5.70 14.63 -3.05
CA LEU A 97 5.88 14.81 -4.49
C LEU A 97 7.27 15.39 -4.81
N PRO A 98 7.86 15.04 -5.97
CA PRO A 98 9.03 15.72 -6.51
C PRO A 98 8.82 17.24 -6.60
N SER A 99 9.90 18.02 -6.62
CA SER A 99 9.79 19.47 -6.76
C SER A 99 9.11 19.84 -8.09
N GLY A 100 8.16 20.79 -8.05
CA GLY A 100 7.38 21.21 -9.22
C GLY A 100 6.27 20.25 -9.66
N ALA A 101 6.18 19.06 -9.07
CA ALA A 101 5.10 18.12 -9.37
C ALA A 101 3.82 18.45 -8.59
N GLN A 102 2.69 18.14 -9.21
CA GLN A 102 1.35 18.20 -8.61
C GLN A 102 0.66 16.86 -8.88
N ALA A 103 -0.16 16.41 -7.93
CA ALA A 103 -0.93 15.19 -8.08
C ALA A 103 -2.41 15.47 -7.87
N ALA A 104 -3.23 15.01 -8.82
CA ALA A 104 -4.67 15.04 -8.66
C ALA A 104 -5.11 13.92 -7.71
N PRO A 105 -6.17 14.13 -6.90
CA PRO A 105 -6.88 13.03 -6.26
C PRO A 105 -7.27 11.98 -7.31
N GLY A 106 -7.03 10.70 -7.02
CA GLY A 106 -7.24 9.61 -7.97
C GLY A 106 -6.04 9.30 -8.88
N SER A 107 -5.01 10.15 -8.93
CA SER A 107 -3.80 9.82 -9.70
C SER A 107 -3.01 8.70 -9.04
N VAL A 108 -2.39 7.84 -9.85
CA VAL A 108 -1.59 6.70 -9.39
C VAL A 108 -0.12 6.99 -9.64
N TRP A 109 0.73 6.60 -8.69
CA TRP A 109 2.15 6.91 -8.70
C TRP A 109 2.98 5.75 -8.17
N ARG A 110 4.25 5.73 -8.56
CA ARG A 110 5.29 4.94 -7.88
C ARG A 110 5.80 5.69 -6.65
N LEU A 111 5.95 4.99 -5.55
CA LEU A 111 6.42 5.51 -4.27
C LEU A 111 7.58 4.65 -3.75
N ARG A 112 8.64 5.30 -3.29
CA ARG A 112 9.78 4.63 -2.66
C ARG A 112 9.48 4.42 -1.18
N VAL A 113 9.45 3.17 -0.74
CA VAL A 113 9.14 2.81 0.64
C VAL A 113 10.41 2.86 1.47
N ALA A 114 10.72 4.01 2.07
CA ALA A 114 11.75 4.14 3.09
C ALA A 114 11.20 3.72 4.46
N GLU A 115 9.98 4.15 4.76
CA GLU A 115 9.26 3.82 5.98
C GLU A 115 8.00 3.02 5.65
N VAL A 116 7.85 1.86 6.28
CA VAL A 116 6.64 1.04 6.12
C VAL A 116 5.48 1.64 6.92
N GLY A 117 5.74 2.18 8.11
CA GLY A 117 4.70 2.67 9.02
C GLY A 117 3.79 1.56 9.55
N GLY A 118 2.69 1.96 10.18
CA GLY A 118 1.69 1.07 10.76
C GLY A 118 0.57 1.85 11.45
N ASN A 119 -0.26 1.16 12.24
CA ASN A 119 -1.42 1.78 12.90
C ASN A 119 -1.04 2.94 13.84
N ASP A 120 0.12 2.84 14.47
CA ASP A 120 0.58 3.83 15.47
C ASP A 120 1.62 4.81 14.89
N GLN A 121 2.05 4.59 13.64
CA GLN A 121 3.12 5.33 13.00
C GLN A 121 2.76 5.67 11.55
N THR A 122 2.54 6.96 11.28
CA THR A 122 2.41 7.46 9.91
C THR A 122 3.75 7.34 9.18
N ALA A 123 3.78 6.60 8.07
CA ALA A 123 4.94 6.59 7.17
C ALA A 123 5.00 7.85 6.31
N VAL A 124 6.20 8.39 6.10
CA VAL A 124 6.45 9.47 5.12
C VAL A 124 7.43 8.98 4.06
N ASN A 125 7.02 9.01 2.80
CA ASN A 125 7.78 8.42 1.69
C ASN A 125 7.81 9.34 0.47
N ALA A 126 8.84 9.21 -0.36
CA ALA A 126 8.95 10.00 -1.59
C ALA A 126 8.16 9.35 -2.75
N LEU A 127 7.35 10.14 -3.46
CA LEU A 127 6.83 9.75 -4.76
C LEU A 127 7.93 9.89 -5.83
N ILE A 128 7.93 8.99 -6.80
CA ILE A 128 8.93 8.91 -7.85
C ILE A 128 8.37 9.51 -9.14
N ASP A 129 7.33 8.89 -9.70
CA ASP A 129 6.74 9.27 -10.98
C ASP A 129 5.28 8.80 -11.09
N PRO A 130 4.46 9.50 -11.89
CA PRO A 130 3.06 9.12 -12.10
C PRO A 130 2.96 7.93 -13.05
N LEU A 131 1.91 7.13 -12.87
CA LEU A 131 1.52 6.04 -13.76
C LEU A 131 0.23 6.44 -14.49
N PRO A 132 0.30 7.20 -15.59
CA PRO A 132 -0.88 7.82 -16.21
C PRO A 132 -1.88 6.80 -16.80
N ASN A 133 -1.45 5.58 -17.06
CA ASN A 133 -2.32 4.49 -17.54
C ASN A 133 -3.16 3.87 -16.42
N LEU A 134 -2.81 4.15 -15.16
CA LEU A 134 -3.57 3.72 -13.99
C LEU A 134 -4.26 4.91 -13.37
N THR A 135 -5.52 4.73 -13.02
CA THR A 135 -6.29 5.72 -12.27
C THR A 135 -6.92 5.04 -11.07
N TRP A 136 -6.78 5.61 -9.89
CA TRP A 136 -7.54 5.13 -8.76
C TRP A 136 -8.99 5.52 -8.98
N SER A 137 -9.81 4.50 -9.22
CA SER A 137 -11.19 4.76 -9.55
C SER A 137 -11.95 5.28 -8.33
N GLY A 138 -11.59 4.84 -7.10
CA GLY A 138 -12.41 5.04 -5.89
C GLY A 138 -13.84 4.51 -6.06
N LYS A 139 -14.14 3.87 -7.20
CA LYS A 139 -15.45 3.44 -7.61
C LYS A 139 -15.84 2.27 -6.75
N SER A 140 -17.13 2.22 -6.44
CA SER A 140 -17.70 1.02 -5.85
C SER A 140 -17.39 -0.18 -6.75
N ALA A 141 -16.87 -1.24 -6.16
CA ALA A 141 -16.67 -2.51 -6.82
C ALA A 141 -17.99 -3.25 -7.07
N TYR A 142 -19.08 -2.74 -6.49
CA TYR A 142 -20.42 -3.30 -6.62
C TYR A 142 -21.47 -2.23 -6.90
N THR A 143 -22.49 -2.57 -7.69
CA THR A 143 -23.71 -1.78 -7.83
C THR A 143 -24.86 -2.47 -7.10
N PHE A 144 -25.80 -1.67 -6.57
CA PHE A 144 -26.97 -2.19 -5.88
C PHE A 144 -28.10 -2.53 -6.86
N VAL A 145 -28.78 -3.65 -6.61
CA VAL A 145 -29.90 -4.18 -7.40
C VAL A 145 -31.16 -4.17 -6.52
N PRO A 146 -32.03 -3.16 -6.64
CA PRO A 146 -33.15 -2.99 -5.71
C PRO A 146 -34.17 -4.13 -5.71
N ASN A 147 -34.51 -4.68 -6.88
CA ASN A 147 -35.53 -5.71 -7.08
C ASN A 147 -34.97 -7.15 -7.12
N TRP A 148 -33.80 -7.38 -6.52
CA TRP A 148 -33.08 -8.65 -6.59
C TRP A 148 -33.92 -9.87 -6.15
N ARG A 149 -34.83 -9.71 -5.18
CA ARG A 149 -35.72 -10.79 -4.71
C ARG A 149 -36.73 -11.20 -5.78
N GLU A 150 -37.29 -10.23 -6.51
CA GLU A 150 -38.22 -10.47 -7.62
C GLU A 150 -37.52 -11.17 -8.79
N LEU A 151 -36.24 -10.84 -8.98
CA LEU A 151 -35.35 -11.52 -9.93
C LEU A 151 -34.89 -12.92 -9.46
N GLY A 152 -35.38 -13.41 -8.31
CA GLY A 152 -35.00 -14.71 -7.76
C GLY A 152 -33.53 -14.84 -7.34
N ARG A 153 -32.85 -13.71 -7.12
CA ARG A 153 -31.42 -13.68 -6.78
C ARG A 153 -31.21 -13.94 -5.28
N TRP A 154 -30.00 -14.36 -4.92
CA TRP A 154 -29.56 -14.52 -3.53
C TRP A 154 -28.89 -13.27 -2.95
N SER A 155 -28.50 -12.32 -3.80
CA SER A 155 -27.76 -11.11 -3.46
C SER A 155 -28.30 -9.89 -4.21
N ASN A 156 -28.24 -8.75 -3.53
CA ASN A 156 -28.65 -7.42 -4.01
C ASN A 156 -27.49 -6.61 -4.59
N ILE A 157 -26.34 -7.22 -4.83
CA ILE A 157 -25.17 -6.56 -5.39
C ILE A 157 -24.68 -7.26 -6.66
N ASP A 158 -24.26 -6.45 -7.63
CA ASP A 158 -23.58 -6.88 -8.86
C ASP A 158 -22.15 -6.34 -8.90
N PRO A 159 -21.14 -7.16 -9.22
CA PRO A 159 -19.78 -6.66 -9.40
C PRO A 159 -19.70 -5.70 -10.60
N VAL A 160 -18.98 -4.60 -10.43
CA VAL A 160 -18.67 -3.66 -11.51
C VAL A 160 -17.43 -4.17 -12.23
N GLU A 161 -17.53 -4.44 -13.54
CA GLU A 161 -16.36 -4.86 -14.32
C GLU A 161 -15.37 -3.72 -14.52
N LEU A 162 -14.08 -4.02 -14.29
CA LEU A 162 -13.00 -3.12 -14.68
C LEU A 162 -12.75 -3.19 -16.20
N PRO A 163 -12.35 -2.06 -16.82
CA PRO A 163 -11.76 -2.05 -18.15
C PRO A 163 -10.66 -3.11 -18.30
N LYS A 164 -10.54 -3.72 -19.49
CA LYS A 164 -9.63 -4.86 -19.70
C LYS A 164 -8.17 -4.54 -19.36
N ASP A 165 -7.75 -3.33 -19.68
CA ASP A 165 -6.43 -2.74 -19.42
C ASP A 165 -6.16 -2.42 -17.94
N GLN A 166 -7.19 -2.48 -17.08
CA GLN A 166 -7.07 -2.30 -15.64
C GLN A 166 -7.17 -3.60 -14.85
N ARG A 167 -7.51 -4.73 -15.50
CA ARG A 167 -7.63 -6.02 -14.81
C ARG A 167 -6.28 -6.46 -14.24
N GLY A 168 -6.28 -6.95 -13.00
CA GLY A 168 -5.06 -7.41 -12.31
C GLY A 168 -4.30 -6.30 -11.55
N HIS A 169 -4.61 -5.03 -11.79
CA HIS A 169 -3.93 -3.91 -11.12
C HIS A 169 -4.65 -3.40 -9.86
N TYR A 170 -5.80 -3.97 -9.51
CA TYR A 170 -6.65 -3.51 -8.41
C TYR A 170 -7.14 -4.68 -7.56
N HIS A 171 -7.33 -4.42 -6.28
CA HIS A 171 -8.12 -5.25 -5.39
C HIS A 171 -9.39 -4.50 -4.97
N VAL A 172 -10.43 -5.26 -4.61
CA VAL A 172 -11.60 -4.72 -3.93
C VAL A 172 -11.28 -4.65 -2.46
N VAL A 173 -11.34 -3.48 -1.83
CA VAL A 173 -11.16 -3.29 -0.39
C VAL A 173 -12.33 -2.47 0.14
N PHE A 174 -13.02 -2.97 1.16
CA PHE A 174 -14.24 -2.35 1.71
C PHE A 174 -15.26 -1.94 0.63
N SER A 175 -15.49 -2.80 -0.35
CA SER A 175 -16.40 -2.56 -1.49
C SER A 175 -15.95 -1.50 -2.51
N HIS A 176 -14.70 -1.02 -2.45
CA HIS A 176 -14.14 -0.08 -3.43
C HIS A 176 -12.92 -0.66 -4.15
N PHE A 177 -12.72 -0.31 -5.41
CA PHE A 177 -11.48 -0.64 -6.10
C PHE A 177 -10.33 0.25 -5.60
N LEU A 178 -9.23 -0.39 -5.21
CA LEU A 178 -7.98 0.27 -4.84
C LEU A 178 -6.82 -0.39 -5.59
N VAL A 179 -5.86 0.41 -6.05
CA VAL A 179 -4.70 -0.09 -6.79
C VAL A 179 -3.90 -1.05 -5.92
N SER A 180 -3.45 -2.18 -6.48
CA SER A 180 -2.57 -3.10 -5.77
C SER A 180 -1.25 -2.41 -5.44
N CYS A 181 -0.76 -2.58 -4.21
CA CYS A 181 0.54 -2.06 -3.81
C CYS A 181 1.69 -2.64 -4.65
N ARG A 182 1.51 -3.86 -5.13
CA ARG A 182 2.47 -4.63 -5.95
C ARG A 182 1.71 -5.21 -7.15
N PRO A 183 1.53 -4.44 -8.23
CA PRO A 183 0.85 -4.91 -9.43
C PRO A 183 1.67 -5.96 -10.19
#